data_AF-A0A957ZAI2-F1
#
_entry.id   AF-A0A957ZAI2-F1
#
_cell.length_a   1.000
_cell.length_b   1.000
_cell.length_c   1.000
_cell.angle_alpha   90.00
_cell.angle_beta   90.00
_cell.angle_gamma   90.00
#
_symmetry.space_group_name_H-M   'P 1'
#
loop_
_entity.id
_entity.type
_entity.pdbx_description
1 polymer ?
#
loop_
_entity_poly.entity_id
_entity_poly.type
_entity_poly.pdbx_seq_one_letter_code
_entity_poly.pdbx_strand_id
1 'polypeptide(L)'
;VLTLAVLISFLLALGEEIGWRGLMAPQLYSQHTFVCTALISGLIWGVWHIPLIITGDYSSGAPTWYAITCFMIHITGLAFAFAWLRLASGSLWPAALMHATHNAFIQSVLDKITVDSGRTAYFSTEFGLGLAMMGVIVALCFWWIGLPISSRATDAQSFTTHAAPAKG
;
A
#
# COMPACT_ATOMS: atom_id res chain seq x y z
N VAL A 1 -15.73 3.24 21.88
CA VAL A 1 -15.41 4.23 20.83
C VAL A 1 -14.17 3.80 20.02
N LEU A 2 -13.04 3.48 20.67
CA LEU A 2 -11.81 3.04 19.97
C LEU A 2 -11.99 1.77 19.11
N THR A 3 -12.72 0.77 19.61
CA THR A 3 -12.95 -0.51 18.91
C THR A 3 -13.72 -0.34 17.60
N LEU A 4 -14.69 0.59 17.57
CA LEU A 4 -15.48 0.87 16.37
C LEU A 4 -14.66 1.62 15.32
N ALA A 5 -13.80 2.56 15.74
CA ALA A 5 -12.91 3.28 14.83
C ALA A 5 -11.93 2.32 14.12
N VAL A 6 -11.31 1.40 14.87
CA VAL A 6 -10.41 0.38 14.30
C VAL A 6 -11.14 -0.52 13.30
N LEU A 7 -12.37 -0.93 13.61
CA LEU A 7 -13.17 -1.75 12.70
C LEU A 7 -13.51 -1.02 11.39
N ILE A 8 -13.90 0.25 11.48
CA ILE A 8 -14.19 1.07 10.30
C ILE A 8 -12.93 1.27 9.46
N SER A 9 -11.79 1.62 10.08
CA SER A 9 -10.52 1.76 9.37
C SER A 9 -10.10 0.47 8.66
N PHE A 10 -10.32 -0.70 9.29
CA PHE A 10 -10.07 -1.99 8.66
C PHE A 10 -10.99 -2.23 7.45
N LEU A 11 -12.29 -1.92 7.56
CA LEU A 11 -13.24 -2.11 6.46
C LEU A 11 -12.94 -1.19 5.28
N LEU A 12 -12.53 0.05 5.53
CA LEU A 12 -12.10 0.99 4.49
C LEU A 12 -10.84 0.48 3.78
N ALA A 13 -9.82 0.09 4.55
CA ALA A 13 -8.59 -0.49 4.02
C ALA A 13 -8.87 -1.77 3.21
N LEU A 14 -9.77 -2.63 3.69
CA LEU A 14 -10.19 -3.83 2.96
C LEU A 14 -10.87 -3.48 1.64
N GLY A 15 -11.75 -2.47 1.62
CA GLY A 15 -12.41 -1.98 0.41
C GLY A 15 -11.41 -1.55 -0.66
N GLU A 16 -10.37 -0.82 -0.26
CA GLU A 16 -9.26 -0.45 -1.14
C GLU A 16 -8.48 -1.68 -1.63
N GLU A 17 -8.09 -2.59 -0.73
CA GLU A 17 -7.29 -3.75 -1.10
C GLU A 17 -8.02 -4.74 -2.01
N ILE A 18 -9.35 -4.79 -1.99
CA ILE A 18 -10.14 -5.56 -2.97
C ILE A 18 -9.89 -5.04 -4.39
N GLY A 19 -9.86 -3.73 -4.60
CA GLY A 19 -9.54 -3.14 -5.90
C GLY A 19 -8.07 -3.31 -6.24
N TRP A 20 -7.18 -2.87 -5.37
CA TRP A 20 -5.75 -2.76 -5.66
C TRP A 20 -5.05 -4.11 -5.70
N ARG A 21 -5.22 -4.95 -4.68
CA ARG A 21 -4.52 -6.23 -4.55
C ARG A 21 -5.41 -7.38 -4.97
N GLY A 22 -6.73 -7.25 -4.87
CA GLY A 22 -7.71 -8.23 -5.33
C GLY A 22 -7.80 -8.34 -6.85
N LEU A 23 -7.81 -7.21 -7.57
CA LEU A 23 -8.02 -7.15 -9.02
C LEU A 23 -6.83 -6.58 -9.80
N MET A 24 -6.37 -5.37 -9.46
CA MET A 24 -5.41 -4.63 -10.28
C MET A 24 -4.01 -5.26 -10.28
N ALA A 25 -3.44 -5.59 -9.12
CA ALA A 25 -2.08 -6.14 -9.03
C ALA A 25 -1.90 -7.49 -9.75
N PRO A 26 -2.82 -8.48 -9.62
CA PRO A 26 -2.74 -9.72 -10.40
C PRO A 26 -2.81 -9.49 -11.91
N GLN A 27 -3.71 -8.60 -12.36
CA GLN A 27 -3.86 -8.30 -13.79
C GLN A 27 -2.62 -7.61 -14.35
N LEU A 28 -2.07 -6.62 -13.63
CA LEU A 28 -0.81 -5.96 -14.00
C LEU A 28 0.34 -6.96 -14.06
N TYR A 29 0.45 -7.86 -13.07
CA TYR A 29 1.53 -8.85 -13.03
C TYR A 29 1.44 -9.90 -14.15
N SER A 30 0.24 -10.18 -14.66
CA SER A 30 0.07 -11.09 -15.80
C SER A 30 0.74 -10.57 -17.09
N GLN A 31 0.95 -9.26 -17.19
CA GLN A 31 1.50 -8.60 -18.38
C GLN A 31 2.86 -7.94 -18.13
N HIS A 32 3.26 -7.77 -16.87
CA HIS A 32 4.43 -7.00 -16.50
C HIS A 32 5.31 -7.72 -15.46
N THR A 33 6.49 -7.16 -15.21
CA THR A 33 7.36 -7.65 -14.14
C THR A 33 6.81 -7.26 -12.77
N PHE A 34 7.34 -7.90 -11.72
CA PHE A 34 7.06 -7.53 -10.33
C PHE A 34 7.29 -6.03 -10.08
N VAL A 35 8.45 -5.52 -10.50
CA VAL A 35 8.84 -4.12 -10.30
C VAL A 35 7.88 -3.17 -11.02
N CYS A 36 7.55 -3.45 -12.28
CA CYS A 36 6.58 -2.64 -13.02
C CYS A 36 5.19 -2.68 -12.37
N THR A 37 4.75 -3.85 -11.91
CA THR A 37 3.48 -4.00 -11.20
C THR A 37 3.43 -3.17 -9.93
N ALA A 38 4.48 -3.24 -9.11
CA ALA A 38 4.58 -2.47 -7.88
C ALA A 38 4.59 -0.97 -8.13
N LEU A 39 5.38 -0.49 -9.10
CA LEU A 39 5.48 0.93 -9.44
C LEU A 39 4.16 1.49 -9.98
N ILE A 40 3.56 0.84 -10.98
CA ILE A 40 2.30 1.30 -11.57
C ILE A 40 1.20 1.30 -10.52
N SER A 41 1.09 0.22 -9.75
CA SER A 41 0.10 0.10 -8.67
C SER A 41 0.27 1.19 -7.62
N GLY A 42 1.49 1.43 -7.17
CA GLY A 42 1.81 2.46 -6.18
C GLY A 42 1.52 3.87 -6.66
N LEU A 43 1.85 4.19 -7.91
CA LEU A 43 1.57 5.51 -8.49
C LEU A 43 0.06 5.76 -8.64
N ILE A 44 -0.70 4.78 -9.14
CA ILE A 44 -2.16 4.89 -9.27
C ILE A 44 -2.79 5.07 -7.89
N TRP A 45 -2.37 4.26 -6.92
CA TRP A 45 -2.89 4.32 -5.56
C TRP A 45 -2.54 5.65 -4.87
N GLY A 46 -1.33 6.17 -5.06
CA GLY A 46 -0.92 7.48 -4.56
C GLY A 46 -1.71 8.62 -5.20
N VAL A 47 -1.91 8.59 -6.51
CA VAL A 47 -2.71 9.61 -7.24
C VAL A 47 -4.17 9.61 -6.76
N TRP A 48 -4.74 8.44 -6.47
CA TRP A 48 -6.10 8.32 -5.94
C TRP A 48 -6.29 9.07 -4.62
N HIS A 49 -5.23 9.22 -3.81
CA HIS A 49 -5.27 9.96 -2.55
C HIS A 49 -5.09 11.48 -2.68
N ILE A 50 -4.56 11.98 -3.81
CA ILE A 50 -4.24 13.40 -3.98
C ILE A 50 -5.44 14.32 -3.69
N PRO A 51 -6.67 14.03 -4.17
CA PRO A 51 -7.84 14.87 -3.85
C PRO A 51 -8.09 14.96 -2.35
N LEU A 52 -8.01 13.83 -1.62
CA LEU A 52 -8.18 13.78 -0.17
C LEU A 52 -7.11 14.59 0.56
N ILE A 53 -5.85 14.53 0.10
CA ILE A 53 -4.74 15.30 0.70
C ILE A 53 -4.97 16.80 0.53
N ILE A 54 -5.44 17.23 -0.64
CA ILE A 54 -5.70 18.65 -0.93
C ILE A 54 -6.90 19.16 -0.14
N THR A 55 -7.99 18.39 -0.05
CA THR A 55 -9.23 18.85 0.60
C THR A 55 -9.28 18.61 2.10
N GLY A 56 -8.48 17.68 2.63
CA GLY A 56 -8.56 17.22 4.01
C GLY A 56 -7.73 18.00 5.03
N ASP A 57 -7.12 19.12 4.66
CA ASP A 57 -6.21 19.92 5.50
C ASP A 57 -5.07 19.11 6.15
N TYR A 58 -4.61 18.08 5.43
CA TYR A 58 -3.53 17.18 5.87
C TYR A 58 -2.14 17.87 5.90
N SER A 59 -2.03 19.10 5.39
CA SER A 59 -0.80 19.89 5.30
C SER A 59 -0.49 20.67 6.58
N SER A 60 -0.73 20.10 7.77
CA SER A 60 -0.71 20.71 9.11
C SER A 60 0.66 21.26 9.59
N GLY A 61 1.34 22.04 8.74
CA GLY A 61 2.60 22.75 9.02
C GLY A 61 3.57 22.83 7.84
N ALA A 62 3.45 21.97 6.82
CA ALA A 62 4.33 21.93 5.65
C ALA A 62 3.56 22.26 4.34
N PRO A 63 4.21 22.84 3.31
CA PRO A 63 3.56 23.12 2.04
C PRO A 63 2.92 21.87 1.42
N THR A 64 1.72 22.01 0.83
CA THR A 64 0.97 20.89 0.25
C THR A 64 1.76 20.12 -0.80
N TRP A 65 2.55 20.80 -1.63
CA TRP A 65 3.40 20.14 -2.63
C TRP A 65 4.46 19.22 -2.00
N TYR A 66 4.98 19.60 -0.83
CA TYR A 66 5.96 18.82 -0.08
C TYR A 66 5.29 17.57 0.49
N ALA A 67 4.15 17.75 1.15
CA ALA A 67 3.34 16.66 1.71
C ALA A 67 2.96 15.62 0.64
N ILE A 68 2.46 16.08 -0.52
CA ILE A 68 2.13 15.21 -1.66
C ILE A 68 3.37 14.46 -2.14
N THR A 69 4.52 15.12 -2.26
CA THR A 69 5.75 14.48 -2.73
C THR A 69 6.21 13.37 -1.78
N CYS A 70 6.27 13.65 -0.48
CA CYS A 70 6.65 12.68 0.53
C CYS A 70 5.68 11.50 0.60
N PHE A 71 4.36 11.77 0.54
CA PHE A 71 3.33 10.75 0.52
C PHE A 71 3.44 9.85 -0.73
N MET A 72 3.62 10.43 -1.92
CA MET A 72 3.77 9.68 -3.16
C MET A 72 4.97 8.74 -3.12
N ILE A 73 6.10 9.20 -2.58
CA ILE A 73 7.30 8.37 -2.41
C ILE A 73 7.02 7.22 -1.43
N HIS A 74 6.41 7.53 -0.28
CA HIS A 74 6.07 6.55 0.75
C HIS A 74 5.15 5.44 0.22
N ILE A 75 4.00 5.82 -0.34
CA ILE A 75 2.98 4.90 -0.83
C ILE A 75 3.47 4.08 -2.02
N THR A 76 4.22 4.70 -2.95
CA THR A 76 4.82 3.96 -4.07
C THR A 76 5.83 2.93 -3.56
N GLY A 77 6.60 3.28 -2.52
CA GLY A 77 7.53 2.35 -1.90
C GLY A 77 6.85 1.19 -1.18
N LEU A 78 5.81 1.48 -0.38
CA LEU A 78 4.98 0.45 0.26
C LEU A 78 4.29 -0.47 -0.75
N ALA A 79 3.96 0.02 -1.94
CA ALA A 79 3.33 -0.79 -2.97
C ALA A 79 4.18 -2.01 -3.38
N PHE A 80 5.51 -1.97 -3.23
CA PHE A 80 6.37 -3.15 -3.41
C PHE A 80 6.08 -4.24 -2.39
N ALA A 81 6.00 -3.89 -1.10
CA ALA A 81 5.67 -4.85 -0.06
C ALA A 81 4.27 -5.44 -0.26
N PHE A 82 3.29 -4.62 -0.64
CA PHE A 82 1.92 -5.08 -0.84
C PHE A 82 1.78 -5.95 -2.10
N ALA A 83 2.43 -5.57 -3.21
CA ALA A 83 2.48 -6.40 -4.41
C ALA A 83 3.15 -7.73 -4.10
N TRP A 84 4.24 -7.72 -3.31
CA TRP A 84 4.91 -8.92 -2.88
C TRP A 84 4.00 -9.79 -2.02
N LEU A 85 3.34 -9.23 -1.00
CA LEU A 85 2.41 -9.95 -0.13
C LEU A 85 1.29 -10.60 -0.95
N ARG A 86 0.72 -9.87 -1.91
CA ARG A 86 -0.31 -10.40 -2.80
C ARG A 86 0.21 -11.57 -3.63
N LEU A 87 1.33 -11.38 -4.32
CA LEU A 87 1.86 -12.37 -5.27
C LEU A 87 2.49 -13.59 -4.57
N ALA A 88 3.06 -13.41 -3.37
CA ALA A 88 3.64 -14.49 -2.59
C ALA A 88 2.56 -15.34 -1.88
N SER A 89 1.46 -14.72 -1.43
CA SER A 89 0.40 -15.43 -0.72
C SER A 89 -0.74 -15.92 -1.61
N GLY A 90 -0.88 -15.37 -2.83
CA GLY A 90 -2.05 -15.57 -3.67
C GLY A 90 -3.35 -14.95 -3.10
N SER A 91 -3.26 -14.13 -2.04
CA SER A 91 -4.40 -13.62 -1.28
C SER A 91 -4.30 -12.11 -1.03
N LEU A 92 -5.44 -11.43 -0.91
CA LEU A 92 -5.46 -10.01 -0.52
C LEU A 92 -5.41 -9.79 1.00
N TRP A 93 -5.72 -10.81 1.81
CA TRP A 93 -5.82 -10.66 3.26
C TRP A 93 -4.52 -10.19 3.93
N PRO A 94 -3.32 -10.67 3.54
CA PRO A 94 -2.08 -10.17 4.14
C PRO A 94 -1.84 -8.68 3.83
N ALA A 95 -2.20 -8.22 2.62
CA ALA A 95 -2.12 -6.82 2.25
C ALA A 95 -3.15 -5.97 3.02
N ALA A 96 -4.39 -6.44 3.16
CA ALA A 96 -5.44 -5.75 3.92
C ALA A 96 -5.07 -5.59 5.40
N LEU A 97 -4.52 -6.66 6.00
CA LEU A 97 -4.04 -6.60 7.38
C LEU A 97 -2.87 -5.61 7.53
N MET A 98 -1.88 -5.68 6.64
CA MET A 98 -0.75 -4.74 6.63
C MET A 98 -1.23 -3.29 6.48
N HIS A 99 -2.18 -3.02 5.57
CA HIS A 99 -2.76 -1.69 5.38
C HIS A 99 -3.41 -1.17 6.65
N ALA A 100 -4.32 -1.95 7.24
CA ALA A 100 -5.01 -1.54 8.45
C ALA A 100 -4.05 -1.33 9.63
N THR A 101 -3.05 -2.20 9.77
CA THR A 101 -1.99 -2.06 10.79
C THR A 101 -1.16 -0.81 10.55
N HIS A 102 -0.76 -0.53 9.31
CA HIS A 102 -0.02 0.68 8.94
C HIS A 102 -0.81 1.93 9.35
N ASN A 103 -2.07 2.06 8.93
CA ASN A 103 -2.87 3.25 9.22
C ASN A 103 -3.13 3.40 10.72
N ALA A 104 -3.44 2.30 11.41
CA ALA A 104 -3.61 2.33 12.87
C ALA A 104 -2.32 2.75 13.59
N PHE A 105 -1.17 2.24 13.16
CA PHE A 105 0.11 2.57 13.77
C PHE A 105 0.48 4.03 13.54
N ILE A 106 0.36 4.55 12.32
CA ILE A 106 0.69 5.96 12.04
C ILE A 106 -0.29 6.89 12.79
N GLN A 107 -1.59 6.76 12.52
CA GLN A 107 -2.60 7.73 12.94
C GLN A 107 -2.96 7.62 14.42
N SER A 108 -2.92 6.41 15.00
CA SER A 108 -3.32 6.19 16.39
C SER A 108 -2.17 6.10 17.37
N VAL A 109 -0.93 5.86 16.91
CA VAL A 109 0.25 5.73 17.77
C VAL A 109 1.26 6.81 17.44
N LEU A 110 1.90 6.76 16.27
CA LEU A 110 3.04 7.63 15.92
C LEU A 110 2.68 9.11 15.97
N ASP A 111 1.56 9.50 15.38
CA ASP A 111 1.13 10.91 15.36
C ASP A 111 0.79 11.43 16.77
N LYS A 112 0.26 10.57 17.65
CA LYS A 112 -0.14 10.96 19.01
C LYS A 112 1.02 11.07 19.99
N ILE A 113 2.09 10.29 19.77
CA ILE A 113 3.28 10.31 20.64
C ILE A 113 4.34 11.31 20.15
N THR A 114 4.17 11.87 18.95
CA THR A 114 5.11 12.86 18.41
C THR A 114 4.82 14.24 19.01
N VAL A 115 5.85 14.85 19.61
CA VAL A 115 5.75 16.23 20.13
C VAL A 115 5.68 17.22 18.97
N ASP A 116 4.72 18.14 19.00
CA ASP A 116 4.65 19.22 18.03
C ASP A 116 5.68 20.31 18.39
N SER A 117 6.67 20.46 17.51
CA SER A 117 7.76 21.44 17.61
C SER A 117 7.67 22.53 16.53
N GLY A 118 6.56 22.59 15.79
CA GLY A 118 6.37 23.48 14.63
C GLY A 118 7.08 23.05 13.35
N ARG A 119 8.09 22.15 13.44
CA ARG A 119 8.73 21.49 12.28
C ARG A 119 8.33 20.03 12.11
N THR A 120 7.53 19.51 13.04
CA THR A 120 7.16 18.11 13.12
C THR A 120 6.51 17.60 11.83
N ALA A 121 5.68 18.41 11.17
CA ALA A 121 5.03 18.06 9.90
C ALA A 121 6.00 17.77 8.73
N TYR A 122 7.23 18.28 8.76
CA TYR A 122 8.22 17.98 7.73
C TYR A 122 8.88 16.62 7.92
N PHE A 123 8.92 16.09 9.15
CA PHE A 123 9.71 14.90 9.47
C PHE A 123 8.86 13.70 9.89
N SER A 124 7.77 13.96 10.61
CA SER A 124 6.82 12.96 11.11
C SER A 124 5.51 13.00 10.30
N THR A 125 4.52 12.18 10.67
CA THR A 125 3.23 11.96 9.99
C THR A 125 3.30 11.20 8.66
N GLU A 126 2.13 10.88 8.11
CA GLU A 126 1.93 10.28 6.78
C GLU A 126 2.56 11.09 5.62
N PHE A 127 2.89 12.36 5.88
CA PHE A 127 3.38 13.31 4.88
C PHE A 127 4.83 13.76 5.10
N GLY A 128 5.50 13.22 6.12
CA GLY A 128 6.86 13.60 6.49
C GLY A 128 7.94 12.84 5.73
N LEU A 129 9.15 13.40 5.76
CA LEU A 129 10.35 12.79 5.16
C LEU A 129 10.65 11.40 5.76
N GLY A 130 10.35 11.16 7.03
CA GLY A 130 10.63 9.90 7.72
C GLY A 130 9.96 8.71 7.03
N LEU A 131 8.67 8.82 6.74
CA LEU A 131 7.94 7.76 6.03
C LEU A 131 8.32 7.70 4.55
N ALA A 132 8.60 8.83 3.90
CA ALA A 132 9.12 8.81 2.53
C ALA A 132 10.41 7.99 2.42
N MET A 133 11.36 8.18 3.35
CA MET A 133 12.59 7.39 3.41
C MET A 133 12.31 5.91 3.72
N MET A 134 11.38 5.62 4.65
CA MET A 134 10.94 4.25 4.92
C MET A 134 10.39 3.58 3.66
N GLY A 135 9.55 4.26 2.88
CA GLY A 135 9.03 3.75 1.62
C GLY A 135 10.12 3.38 0.63
N VAL A 136 11.15 4.24 0.47
CA VAL A 136 12.32 3.92 -0.39
C VAL A 136 13.06 2.69 0.12
N ILE A 137 13.30 2.58 1.43
CA ILE A 137 13.97 1.42 2.02
C ILE A 137 13.16 0.15 1.75
N VAL A 138 11.85 0.18 2.00
CA VAL A 138 10.93 -0.95 1.74
C VAL A 138 10.98 -1.34 0.26
N ALA A 139 10.92 -0.38 -0.67
CA ALA A 139 11.00 -0.64 -2.10
C ALA A 139 12.29 -1.38 -2.46
N LEU A 140 13.43 -0.89 -1.97
CA LEU A 140 14.74 -1.49 -2.22
C LEU A 140 14.86 -2.88 -1.60
N CYS A 141 14.36 -3.07 -0.38
CA CYS A 141 14.35 -4.38 0.28
C CYS A 141 13.54 -5.40 -0.52
N PHE A 142 12.31 -5.07 -0.92
CA PHE A 142 11.44 -6.00 -1.65
C PHE A 142 11.86 -6.20 -3.12
N TRP A 143 12.49 -5.19 -3.73
CA TRP A 143 13.16 -5.38 -5.02
C TRP A 143 14.30 -6.39 -4.85
N TRP A 144 15.16 -6.24 -3.85
CA TRP A 144 16.29 -7.14 -3.62
C TRP A 144 15.87 -8.57 -3.25
N ILE A 145 14.82 -8.71 -2.42
CA ILE A 145 14.25 -10.02 -2.05
C ILE A 145 13.65 -10.71 -3.29
N GLY A 146 12.99 -9.96 -4.17
CA GLY A 146 12.31 -10.50 -5.34
C GLY A 146 11.12 -11.39 -4.99
N LEU A 147 10.44 -11.93 -6.00
CA LEU A 147 9.30 -12.84 -5.76
C LEU A 147 9.78 -14.26 -5.44
N PRO A 148 9.03 -15.01 -4.60
CA PRO A 148 9.30 -16.43 -4.38
C PRO A 148 9.19 -17.22 -5.70
N ILE A 149 10.04 -18.23 -5.86
CA ILE A 149 10.13 -19.10 -7.06
C ILE A 149 8.79 -19.75 -7.42
N SER A 150 7.92 -20.01 -6.44
CA SER A 150 6.62 -20.66 -6.63
C SER A 150 5.53 -19.77 -7.26
N SER A 151 5.66 -18.45 -7.17
CA SER A 151 4.57 -17.50 -7.50
C SER A 151 4.02 -17.62 -8.93
N ARG A 152 4.87 -17.93 -9.92
CA ARG A 152 4.42 -18.15 -11.31
C ARG A 152 3.82 -19.53 -11.58
N ALA A 153 4.22 -20.54 -10.82
CA ALA A 153 3.78 -21.92 -11.05
C ALA A 153 2.35 -22.15 -10.52
N THR A 154 1.98 -21.49 -9.41
CA THR A 154 0.65 -21.60 -8.80
C THR A 154 -0.42 -20.89 -9.64
N ASP A 155 -0.08 -19.77 -10.29
CA ASP A 155 -0.99 -18.99 -11.14
C ASP A 155 -1.35 -19.71 -12.46
N ALA A 156 -0.39 -20.42 -13.07
CA ALA A 156 -0.67 -21.24 -14.24
C ALA A 156 -1.66 -22.39 -13.95
N GLN A 157 -1.70 -22.85 -12.69
CA GLN A 157 -2.56 -23.94 -12.24
C GLN A 157 -3.96 -23.46 -11.80
N SER A 158 -4.09 -22.25 -11.24
CA SER A 158 -5.38 -21.66 -10.87
C SER A 158 -6.18 -21.17 -12.09
N PHE A 159 -5.53 -20.59 -13.09
CA PHE A 159 -6.19 -20.19 -14.34
C PHE A 159 -6.68 -21.38 -15.18
N THR A 160 -5.99 -22.51 -15.14
CA THR A 160 -6.37 -23.71 -15.91
C THR A 160 -7.47 -24.53 -15.23
N THR A 161 -7.54 -24.54 -13.90
CA THR A 161 -8.57 -25.28 -13.15
C THR A 161 -9.94 -24.59 -13.19
N HIS A 162 -10.00 -23.27 -13.31
CA HIS A 162 -11.27 -22.54 -13.50
C HIS A 162 -11.76 -22.47 -14.96
N ALA A 163 -10.90 -22.79 -15.94
CA ALA A 163 -11.24 -22.77 -17.36
C ALA A 163 -11.69 -24.13 -17.92
N ALA A 164 -11.63 -25.20 -17.13
CA ALA A 164 -12.12 -26.51 -17.56
C ALA A 164 -13.65 -26.54 -17.47
N PRO A 165 -14.40 -26.68 -18.59
CA PRO A 165 -15.83 -26.94 -18.51
C PRO A 165 -16.01 -28.29 -17.83
N ALA A 166 -16.85 -28.33 -16.79
CA ALA A 166 -17.29 -29.57 -16.18
C ALA A 166 -17.89 -30.45 -17.28
N LYS A 167 -17.16 -31.50 -17.67
CA LYS A 167 -17.67 -32.52 -18.58
C LYS A 167 -18.73 -33.31 -17.81
N GLY A 168 -19.99 -33.00 -18.06
CA GLY A 168 -21.13 -33.87 -17.76
C GLY A 168 -21.24 -35.00 -18.78
#